data_AF-A0A0Q6U4N8-F1
#
_entry.id   AF-A0A0Q6U4N8-F1
#
_cell.length_a   1.000
_cell.length_b   1.000
_cell.length_c   1.000
_cell.angle_alpha   90.00
_cell.angle_beta   90.00
_cell.angle_gamma   90.00
#
_symmetry.space_group_name_H-M   'P 1'
#
loop_
_entity.id
_entity.type
_entity.pdbx_description
1 polymer ?
#
loop_
_entity_poly.entity_id
_entity_poly.type
_entity_poly.pdbx_seq_one_letter_code
_entity_poly.pdbx_strand_id
1 'polypeptide(L)'
;MLKTLTASVLVTFLLVLGGAAHAQTSCVADFSAFGQGRITVEIKPRQDGRFDAVVNGSTTNAGLVPVDEAIRAGLNLAADPHGKEIVQFNASERSLVHLHGLREGAATRGVITLPFSPADVRLLRTFDLTGKTDKFGGQVLLEAFDEQGASLGKVLRRVFVATCR
;
A
#
# COMPACT_ATOMS: atom_id res chain seq x y z
N MET A 1 6.19 -32.13 -64.34
CA MET A 1 5.76 -30.76 -64.68
C MET A 1 5.13 -30.13 -63.45
N LEU A 2 5.46 -28.85 -63.25
CA LEU A 2 5.32 -27.98 -62.09
C LEU A 2 3.86 -27.60 -61.76
N LYS A 3 3.49 -27.56 -60.47
CA LYS A 3 2.53 -26.62 -59.85
C LYS A 3 2.62 -26.74 -58.31
N THR A 4 3.47 -25.99 -57.59
CA THR A 4 3.38 -24.56 -57.15
C THR A 4 2.62 -24.36 -55.82
N LEU A 5 3.41 -24.08 -54.75
CA LEU A 5 3.25 -23.20 -53.57
C LEU A 5 1.98 -23.25 -52.69
N THR A 6 2.07 -23.76 -51.44
CA THR A 6 2.36 -23.08 -50.15
C THR A 6 1.36 -22.00 -49.71
N ALA A 7 0.72 -22.22 -48.55
CA ALA A 7 0.21 -21.16 -47.69
C ALA A 7 0.65 -21.44 -46.25
N SER A 8 1.80 -20.87 -45.88
CA SER A 8 2.28 -20.77 -44.52
C SER A 8 1.37 -19.82 -43.74
N VAL A 9 0.57 -20.36 -42.81
CA VAL A 9 -0.16 -19.53 -41.83
C VAL A 9 0.84 -19.15 -40.73
N LEU A 10 1.48 -18.01 -40.93
CA LEU A 10 2.31 -17.35 -39.92
C LEU A 10 1.36 -16.71 -38.89
N VAL A 11 1.10 -17.42 -37.78
CA VAL A 11 0.40 -16.84 -36.63
C VAL A 11 1.37 -15.90 -35.92
N THR A 12 1.20 -14.60 -36.16
CA THR A 12 1.87 -13.53 -35.42
C THR A 12 1.37 -13.54 -33.97
N PHE A 13 2.05 -14.28 -33.10
CA PHE A 13 1.92 -14.10 -31.65
C PHE A 13 2.59 -12.76 -31.29
N LEU A 14 1.80 -11.69 -31.34
CA LEU A 14 2.11 -10.43 -30.67
C LEU A 14 2.17 -10.72 -29.16
N LEU A 15 3.38 -10.95 -28.67
CA LEU A 15 3.71 -10.87 -27.25
C LEU A 15 3.32 -9.48 -26.75
N VAL A 16 2.15 -9.40 -26.11
CA VAL A 16 1.77 -8.28 -25.26
C VAL A 16 2.75 -8.28 -24.09
N LEU A 17 3.84 -7.52 -24.25
CA LEU A 17 4.66 -7.06 -23.13
C LEU A 17 3.78 -6.14 -22.29
N GLY A 18 2.97 -6.76 -21.43
CA GLY A 18 2.24 -6.10 -20.37
C GLY A 18 3.22 -5.59 -19.34
N GLY A 19 3.93 -4.51 -19.68
CA GLY A 19 4.49 -3.64 -18.66
C GLY A 19 3.29 -3.07 -17.92
N ALA A 20 2.99 -3.63 -16.75
CA ALA A 20 2.09 -3.00 -15.80
C ALA A 20 2.75 -1.68 -15.40
N ALA A 21 2.51 -0.63 -16.18
CA ALA A 21 2.90 0.72 -15.85
C ALA A 21 2.19 1.03 -14.53
N HIS A 22 2.94 0.97 -13.43
CA HIS A 22 2.41 1.40 -12.15
C HIS A 22 2.01 2.86 -12.30
N ALA A 23 0.70 3.09 -12.31
CA ALA A 23 0.14 4.43 -12.34
C ALA A 23 0.68 5.21 -11.15
N GLN A 24 1.03 6.47 -11.37
CA GLN A 24 1.39 7.38 -10.29
C GLN A 24 0.29 7.36 -9.23
N THR A 25 0.65 6.99 -8.00
CA THR A 25 -0.26 7.08 -6.86
C THR A 25 -0.14 8.47 -6.25
N SER A 26 -1.28 9.14 -6.05
CA SER A 26 -1.37 10.32 -5.19
C SER A 26 -2.26 10.01 -3.97
N CYS A 27 -2.00 10.68 -2.87
CA CYS A 27 -2.78 10.63 -1.65
C CYS A 27 -2.80 12.03 -1.00
N VAL A 28 -4.00 12.54 -0.72
CA VAL A 28 -4.16 13.67 0.21
C VAL A 28 -4.76 13.16 1.51
N ALA A 29 -4.01 13.31 2.60
CA ALA A 29 -4.39 12.87 3.93
C ALA A 29 -4.58 14.09 4.86
N ASP A 30 -5.74 14.17 5.52
CA ASP A 30 -6.09 15.27 6.43
C ASP A 30 -5.96 14.82 7.88
N PHE A 31 -5.03 15.44 8.62
CA PHE A 31 -4.81 15.18 10.05
C PHE A 31 -5.30 16.31 10.95
N SER A 32 -6.19 17.21 10.46
CA SER A 32 -6.59 18.42 11.19
C SER A 32 -7.21 18.11 12.55
N ALA A 33 -7.90 16.97 12.67
CA ALA A 33 -8.46 16.50 13.93
C ALA A 33 -7.40 16.14 15.00
N PHE A 34 -6.13 15.99 14.60
CA PHE A 34 -4.98 15.78 15.48
C PHE A 34 -4.11 17.04 15.61
N GLY A 35 -4.63 18.21 15.23
CA GLY A 35 -3.86 19.46 15.21
C GLY A 35 -2.77 19.51 14.14
N GLN A 36 -2.81 18.61 13.16
CA GLN A 36 -1.82 18.54 12.07
C GLN A 36 -2.49 18.93 10.75
N GLY A 37 -1.78 19.63 9.86
CA GLY A 37 -2.34 20.03 8.56
C GLY A 37 -2.57 18.86 7.60
N ARG A 38 -2.92 19.21 6.36
CA ARG A 38 -2.98 18.24 5.26
C ARG A 38 -1.58 17.84 4.81
N ILE A 39 -1.45 16.58 4.42
CA ILE A 39 -0.23 16.01 3.85
C ILE A 39 -0.58 15.47 2.47
N THR A 40 0.17 15.92 1.47
CA THR A 40 0.09 15.38 0.11
C THR A 40 1.26 14.43 -0.09
N VAL A 41 0.97 13.24 -0.61
CA VAL A 41 1.95 12.22 -0.97
C VAL A 41 1.78 11.88 -2.44
N GLU A 42 2.89 11.84 -3.17
CA GLU A 42 2.95 11.33 -4.53
C GLU A 42 4.01 10.25 -4.60
N ILE A 43 3.67 9.11 -5.18
CA ILE A 43 4.57 8.01 -5.49
C ILE A 43 4.85 8.06 -6.99
N LYS A 44 6.04 8.52 -7.36
CA LYS A 44 6.44 8.74 -8.75
C LYS A 44 7.24 7.54 -9.25
N PRO A 45 6.77 6.81 -10.28
CA PRO A 45 7.54 5.73 -10.86
C PRO A 45 8.80 6.27 -11.55
N ARG A 46 9.88 5.50 -11.48
CA ARG A 46 11.14 5.75 -12.18
C ARG A 46 11.32 4.73 -13.31
N GLN A 47 12.21 5.05 -14.25
CA GLN A 47 12.52 4.16 -15.39
C GLN A 47 13.16 2.83 -14.97
N ASP A 48 13.81 2.79 -13.80
CA ASP A 48 14.46 1.60 -13.25
C ASP A 48 13.50 0.69 -12.45
N GLY A 49 12.19 0.97 -12.49
CA GLY A 49 11.17 0.21 -11.77
C GLY A 49 11.08 0.52 -10.28
N ARG A 50 11.86 1.49 -9.78
CA ARG A 50 11.76 2.01 -8.41
C ARG A 50 10.82 3.21 -8.36
N PHE A 51 10.59 3.74 -7.17
CA PHE A 51 9.71 4.88 -6.95
C PHE A 51 10.39 5.99 -6.15
N ASP A 52 10.01 7.24 -6.42
CA ASP A 52 10.32 8.36 -5.54
C ASP A 52 9.06 8.73 -4.74
N ALA A 53 9.19 8.79 -3.41
CA ALA A 53 8.18 9.36 -2.53
C ALA A 53 8.38 10.86 -2.42
N VAL A 54 7.35 11.61 -2.80
CA VAL A 54 7.29 13.07 -2.70
C VAL A 54 6.22 13.41 -1.67
N VAL A 55 6.62 14.10 -0.59
CA VAL A 55 5.70 14.56 0.46
C VAL A 55 5.67 16.08 0.45
N ASN A 56 4.49 16.67 0.33
CA ASN A 56 4.27 18.11 0.22
C ASN A 56 5.18 18.77 -0.82
N GLY A 57 5.33 18.13 -1.99
CA GLY A 57 6.12 18.61 -3.12
C GLY A 57 7.63 18.39 -3.02
N SER A 58 8.13 17.85 -1.90
CA SER A 58 9.57 17.55 -1.72
C SER A 58 9.83 16.04 -1.73
N THR A 59 10.84 15.58 -2.48
CA THR A 59 11.25 14.18 -2.46
C THR A 59 11.84 13.84 -1.09
N THR A 60 11.22 12.91 -0.37
CA THR A 60 11.62 12.50 0.98
C THR A 60 12.25 11.12 1.03
N ASN A 61 11.98 10.26 0.04
CA ASN A 61 12.67 8.99 -0.13
C ASN A 61 12.77 8.68 -1.64
N ALA A 62 13.98 8.52 -2.15
CA ALA A 62 14.23 8.34 -3.58
C ALA A 62 14.63 6.89 -3.89
N GLY A 63 14.15 6.37 -5.01
CA GLY A 63 14.50 5.04 -5.49
C GLY A 63 14.08 3.91 -4.55
N LEU A 64 12.93 4.07 -3.88
CA LEU A 64 12.36 3.09 -2.96
C LEU A 64 11.65 1.96 -3.72
N VAL A 65 11.53 0.81 -3.06
CA VAL A 65 10.81 -0.36 -3.57
C VAL A 65 9.62 -0.61 -2.64
N PRO A 66 8.37 -0.67 -3.16
CA PRO A 66 7.23 -1.03 -2.33
C PRO A 66 7.37 -2.44 -1.80
N VAL A 67 6.88 -2.65 -0.58
CA VAL A 67 6.83 -3.98 0.03
C VAL A 67 5.38 -4.46 -0.03
N ASP A 68 5.18 -5.58 -0.73
CA ASP A 68 3.90 -6.27 -0.82
C ASP A 68 3.95 -7.49 0.10
N GLU A 69 3.12 -7.50 1.15
CA GLU A 69 3.01 -8.63 2.07
C GLU A 69 1.57 -9.16 2.12
N ALA A 70 1.44 -10.48 2.02
CA ALA A 70 0.18 -11.17 2.22
C ALA A 70 -0.22 -11.15 3.70
N ILE A 71 -1.53 -11.11 3.95
CA ILE A 71 -2.13 -11.15 5.27
C ILE A 71 -2.73 -12.53 5.49
N ARG A 72 -2.39 -13.18 6.60
CA ARG A 72 -2.94 -14.50 6.92
C ARG A 72 -4.46 -14.46 7.08
N ALA A 73 -5.12 -15.53 6.65
CA ALA A 73 -6.51 -15.76 7.01
C ALA A 73 -6.66 -15.86 8.54
N GLY A 74 -7.70 -15.23 9.09
CA GLY A 74 -7.96 -15.26 10.53
C GLY A 74 -6.96 -14.48 11.39
N LEU A 75 -6.30 -13.45 10.84
CA LEU A 75 -5.46 -12.54 11.62
C LEU A 75 -6.20 -12.06 12.88
N ASN A 76 -5.59 -12.24 14.05
CA ASN A 76 -6.14 -11.71 15.31
C ASN A 76 -5.93 -10.19 15.37
N LEU A 77 -6.95 -9.43 14.96
CA LEU A 77 -6.93 -7.96 15.00
C LEU A 77 -7.01 -7.38 16.41
N ALA A 78 -7.46 -8.16 17.40
CA ALA A 78 -7.53 -7.74 18.80
C ALA A 78 -6.22 -7.97 19.56
N ALA A 79 -5.18 -8.47 18.89
CA ALA A 79 -3.86 -8.65 19.46
C ALA A 79 -3.31 -7.33 20.02
N ASP A 80 -2.62 -7.38 21.15
CA ASP A 80 -1.92 -6.23 21.69
C ASP A 80 -0.74 -5.88 20.74
N PRO A 81 -0.70 -4.67 20.16
CA PRO A 81 0.39 -4.25 19.28
C PRO A 81 1.76 -4.22 19.98
N HIS A 82 1.79 -4.33 21.31
CA HIS A 82 3.01 -4.42 22.12
C HIS A 82 3.15 -5.77 22.86
N GLY A 83 2.21 -6.69 22.63
CA GLY A 83 2.20 -8.02 23.24
C GLY A 83 3.25 -8.97 22.65
N LYS A 84 3.38 -10.17 23.21
CA LYS A 84 4.34 -11.19 22.71
C LYS A 84 3.88 -11.87 21.42
N GLU A 85 2.56 -11.89 21.18
CA GLU A 85 1.93 -12.56 20.04
C GLU A 85 2.26 -11.90 18.69
N ILE A 86 2.48 -10.59 18.69
CA ILE A 86 2.84 -9.80 17.50
C ILE A 86 4.20 -10.20 16.90
N VAL A 87 5.08 -10.86 17.67
CA VAL A 87 6.41 -11.30 17.21
C VAL A 87 6.30 -12.24 16.01
N GLN A 88 5.19 -12.99 15.90
CA GLN A 88 4.93 -13.93 14.81
C GLN A 88 4.27 -13.27 13.59
N PHE A 89 3.91 -11.99 13.68
CA PHE A 89 3.25 -11.25 12.59
C PHE A 89 4.27 -10.60 11.68
N ASN A 90 3.99 -10.55 10.38
CA ASN A 90 4.81 -9.79 9.43
C ASN A 90 4.55 -8.27 9.56
N ALA A 91 5.29 -7.42 8.86
CA ALA A 91 5.20 -5.97 9.09
C ALA A 91 3.82 -5.39 8.75
N SER A 92 3.18 -5.91 7.71
CA SER A 92 1.84 -5.51 7.28
C SER A 92 0.73 -5.98 8.22
N GLU A 93 0.82 -7.19 8.75
CA GLU A 93 -0.09 -7.72 9.77
C GLU A 93 -0.02 -6.87 11.05
N ARG A 94 1.20 -6.56 11.52
CA ARG A 94 1.39 -5.62 12.65
C ARG A 94 0.76 -4.26 12.36
N SER A 95 0.84 -3.81 11.12
CA SER A 95 0.24 -2.55 10.68
C SER A 95 -1.29 -2.60 10.76
N LEU A 96 -1.92 -3.69 10.33
CA LEU A 96 -3.38 -3.87 10.41
C LEU A 96 -3.88 -3.96 11.85
N VAL A 97 -3.16 -4.66 12.73
CA VAL A 97 -3.47 -4.71 14.17
C VAL A 97 -3.42 -3.31 14.77
N HIS A 98 -2.38 -2.53 14.48
CA HIS A 98 -2.27 -1.16 14.96
C HIS A 98 -3.37 -0.25 14.40
N LEU A 99 -3.70 -0.35 13.11
CA LEU A 99 -4.79 0.41 12.49
C LEU A 99 -6.15 0.06 13.12
N HIS A 100 -6.38 -1.20 13.42
CA HIS A 100 -7.57 -1.65 14.14
C HIS A 100 -7.61 -1.05 15.55
N GLY A 101 -6.54 -1.17 16.33
CA GLY A 101 -6.44 -0.59 17.67
C GLY A 101 -6.68 0.93 17.69
N LEU A 102 -6.13 1.66 16.71
CA LEU A 102 -6.39 3.09 16.54
C LEU A 102 -7.87 3.38 16.21
N ARG A 103 -8.52 2.57 15.37
CA ARG A 103 -9.94 2.76 15.03
C ARG A 103 -10.86 2.50 16.24
N GLU A 104 -10.54 1.48 17.03
CA GLU A 104 -11.35 1.07 18.17
C GLU A 104 -11.04 1.87 19.45
N GLY A 105 -9.88 2.52 19.56
CA GLY A 105 -9.44 3.23 20.76
C GLY A 105 -10.33 4.44 21.12
N ALA A 106 -10.65 4.61 22.41
CA ALA A 106 -11.60 5.64 22.87
C ALA A 106 -11.20 7.08 22.50
N ALA A 107 -9.90 7.39 22.45
CA ALA A 107 -9.39 8.72 22.13
C ALA A 107 -9.44 9.07 20.63
N THR A 108 -9.57 8.07 19.78
CA THR A 108 -9.43 8.19 18.31
C THR A 108 -10.65 7.69 17.55
N ARG A 109 -11.54 6.93 18.22
CA ARG A 109 -12.83 6.47 17.72
C ARG A 109 -13.70 7.66 17.33
N GLY A 110 -14.14 7.68 16.07
CA GLY A 110 -14.94 8.77 15.50
C GLY A 110 -14.12 9.86 14.78
N VAL A 111 -12.81 9.87 14.96
CA VAL A 111 -11.88 10.72 14.20
C VAL A 111 -11.20 9.92 13.10
N ILE A 112 -10.67 8.76 13.45
CA ILE A 112 -10.01 7.87 12.50
C ILE A 112 -11.08 7.09 11.73
N THR A 113 -11.20 7.38 10.45
CA THR A 113 -11.96 6.57 9.49
C THR A 113 -10.98 5.86 8.58
N LEU A 114 -11.15 4.56 8.41
CA LEU A 114 -10.43 3.76 7.42
C LEU A 114 -11.36 3.53 6.21
N PRO A 115 -10.84 3.53 4.97
CA PRO A 115 -11.66 3.28 3.79
C PRO A 115 -12.00 1.79 3.62
N PHE A 116 -11.50 0.93 4.51
CA PHE A 116 -11.67 -0.51 4.50
C PHE A 116 -11.78 -1.09 5.91
N SER A 117 -12.34 -2.29 6.02
CA SER A 117 -12.22 -3.09 7.23
C SER A 117 -10.87 -3.82 7.24
N PRO A 118 -10.05 -3.73 8.31
CA PRO A 118 -8.81 -4.50 8.39
C PRO A 118 -8.99 -6.01 8.23
N ALA A 119 -10.19 -6.55 8.51
CA ALA A 119 -10.51 -7.96 8.35
C ALA A 119 -10.65 -8.41 6.89
N ASP A 120 -10.91 -7.49 5.97
CA ASP A 120 -11.12 -7.77 4.54
C ASP A 120 -9.81 -7.72 3.74
N VAL A 121 -8.74 -7.20 4.34
CA VAL A 121 -7.44 -7.05 3.68
C VAL A 121 -6.75 -8.41 3.54
N ARG A 122 -6.23 -8.69 2.35
CA ARG A 122 -5.45 -9.91 2.03
C ARG A 122 -4.05 -9.62 1.53
N LEU A 123 -3.85 -8.44 0.97
CA LEU A 123 -2.53 -7.93 0.61
C LEU A 123 -2.42 -6.48 1.08
N LEU A 124 -1.28 -6.13 1.64
CA LEU A 124 -0.95 -4.75 1.94
C LEU A 124 0.33 -4.37 1.18
N ARG A 125 0.23 -3.31 0.38
CA ARG A 125 1.38 -2.66 -0.25
C ARG A 125 1.81 -1.48 0.59
N THR A 126 3.08 -1.44 0.94
CA THR A 126 3.66 -0.40 1.79
C THR A 126 4.74 0.38 1.03
N PHE A 127 4.60 1.70 0.99
CA PHE A 127 5.65 2.62 0.55
C PHE A 127 6.24 3.32 1.77
N ASP A 128 7.54 3.14 2.04
CA ASP A 128 8.26 3.92 3.05
C ASP A 128 8.57 5.32 2.50
N LEU A 129 7.96 6.34 3.09
CA LEU A 129 8.05 7.70 2.57
C LEU A 129 9.29 8.45 3.07
N THR A 130 9.97 7.97 4.12
CA THR A 130 11.08 8.71 4.75
C THR A 130 12.39 7.93 4.80
N GLY A 131 12.40 6.66 4.38
CA GLY A 131 13.55 5.78 4.49
C GLY A 131 13.80 5.31 5.93
N LYS A 132 12.80 5.46 6.81
CA LYS A 132 12.85 5.04 8.21
C LYS A 132 11.74 4.02 8.45
N THR A 133 12.12 2.75 8.54
CA THR A 133 11.21 1.65 8.83
C THR A 133 11.16 1.34 10.31
N ASP A 134 10.01 1.48 10.98
CA ASP A 134 9.81 0.86 12.30
C ASP A 134 8.35 0.68 12.80
N LYS A 135 8.29 0.10 14.01
CA LYS A 135 7.15 -0.40 14.81
C LYS A 135 6.16 0.68 15.29
N PHE A 136 5.68 1.51 14.35
CA PHE A 136 4.64 2.56 14.45
C PHE A 136 5.13 4.02 14.56
N GLY A 137 6.43 4.30 14.34
CA GLY A 137 6.99 5.66 14.20
C GLY A 137 7.41 6.06 12.77
N GLY A 138 7.34 5.13 11.80
CA GLY A 138 7.58 5.41 10.38
C GLY A 138 6.41 6.12 9.68
N GLN A 139 6.70 6.89 8.64
CA GLN A 139 5.69 7.50 7.77
C GLN A 139 5.56 6.65 6.50
N VAL A 140 4.42 5.99 6.36
CA VAL A 140 4.18 5.03 5.27
C VAL A 140 2.85 5.28 4.59
N LEU A 141 2.82 5.15 3.27
CA LEU A 141 1.58 5.00 2.51
C LEU A 141 1.24 3.52 2.42
N LEU A 142 0.05 3.16 2.88
CA LEU A 142 -0.47 1.80 2.81
C LEU A 142 -1.59 1.75 1.77
N GLU A 143 -1.49 0.82 0.83
CA GLU A 143 -2.58 0.46 -0.09
C GLU A 143 -3.07 -0.94 0.26
N ALA A 144 -4.36 -1.08 0.54
CA ALA A 144 -4.99 -2.33 0.92
C ALA A 144 -5.72 -2.96 -0.26
N PHE A 145 -5.64 -4.29 -0.36
CA PHE A 145 -6.32 -5.06 -1.39
C PHE A 145 -7.04 -6.27 -0.77
N ASP A 146 -8.16 -6.65 -1.38
CA ASP A 146 -8.92 -7.85 -1.01
C ASP A 146 -8.32 -9.13 -1.63
N GLU A 147 -9.03 -10.24 -1.45
CA GLU A 147 -8.61 -11.56 -1.96
C GLU A 147 -8.55 -11.62 -3.49
N GLN A 148 -9.37 -10.82 -4.17
CA GLN A 148 -9.41 -10.73 -5.63
C GLN A 148 -8.34 -9.75 -6.17
N GLY A 149 -7.60 -9.08 -5.29
CA GLY A 149 -6.63 -8.05 -5.64
C GLY A 149 -7.26 -6.70 -5.98
N ALA A 150 -8.56 -6.49 -5.69
CA ALA A 150 -9.20 -5.20 -5.87
C ALA A 150 -8.76 -4.24 -4.75
N SER A 151 -8.54 -2.97 -5.10
CA SER A 151 -8.12 -1.97 -4.12
C SER A 151 -9.27 -1.63 -3.17
N LEU A 152 -9.02 -1.78 -1.87
CA LEU A 152 -9.93 -1.41 -0.80
C LEU A 152 -9.71 0.04 -0.33
N GLY A 153 -8.65 0.68 -0.81
CA GLY A 153 -8.31 2.06 -0.49
C GLY A 153 -6.92 2.20 0.12
N LYS A 154 -6.60 3.45 0.48
CA LYS A 154 -5.26 3.84 0.90
C LYS A 154 -5.31 4.67 2.17
N VAL A 155 -4.29 4.54 3.00
CA VAL A 155 -4.14 5.35 4.21
C VAL A 155 -2.71 5.81 4.39
N LEU A 156 -2.54 7.04 4.86
CA LEU A 156 -1.24 7.53 5.31
C LEU A 156 -1.13 7.24 6.80
N ARG A 157 -0.17 6.40 7.18
CA ARG A 157 0.12 6.09 8.59
C ARG A 157 1.39 6.80 9.03
N ARG A 158 1.28 7.48 10.17
CA ARG A 158 2.34 8.09 10.97
C ARG A 158 2.11 7.64 12.42
N VAL A 159 2.29 8.54 13.39
CA VAL A 159 1.78 8.35 14.77
C VAL A 159 0.25 8.14 14.76
N PHE A 160 -0.46 8.89 13.92
CA PHE A 160 -1.88 8.71 13.63
C PHE A 160 -2.08 8.17 12.22
N VAL A 161 -3.32 7.88 11.84
CA VAL A 161 -3.68 7.49 10.47
C VAL A 161 -4.76 8.39 9.91
N ALA A 162 -4.68 8.67 8.61
CA ALA A 162 -5.72 9.34 7.86
C ALA A 162 -5.97 8.62 6.53
N THR A 163 -7.24 8.60 6.11
CA THR A 163 -7.64 8.12 4.78
C THR A 163 -7.04 9.00 3.69
N CYS A 164 -6.49 8.37 2.67
CA CYS A 164 -6.08 9.05 1.45
C CYS A 164 -7.28 9.21 0.51
N ARG A 165 -7.48 10.43 0.02
CA ARG A 165 -8.39 10.73 -1.09
C ARG A 165 -7.61 11.02 -2.37
#